data_AF-A0A317RBQ9-F1
#
_entry.id   AF-A0A317RBQ9-F1
#
_cell.length_a   1.000
_cell.length_b   1.000
_cell.length_c   1.000
_cell.angle_alpha   90.00
_cell.angle_beta   90.00
_cell.angle_gamma   90.00
#
_symmetry.space_group_name_H-M   'P 1'
#
loop_
_entity.id
_entity.type
_entity.pdbx_description
1 polymer ?
#
loop_
_entity_poly.entity_id
_entity_poly.type
_entity_poly.pdbx_seq_one_letter_code
_entity_poly.pdbx_strand_id
1 'polypeptide(L)'
;MSRAPLRTWALGWAWLALLWAAGSQLHRLVPLQWLVALALLAALPAWGLWLGFMLRKRLQHAQFAEGGWVARWLSGGLWAAGKGAVLALLLCGAALWQAWFLAPWEWVLLALAAPLHALLAARWQRWLAPQFSLPAYAWRASQWAARLSTALLLGAAWLAGWAHAGLEGRDLLPATEPQVLDTALAAIAGAPSGLVRWGLDALLAVQVGSGVAVALPESSALRWILLALTGPIGLLWCLGWALQGASAERALLGALPGRRAAAGARAAVAALVAVLVCLIALQGAAALDGWARQRGSPLALQRLPDCERIGEHYYAVGTLDAVRALALEALGGSRAAAPLCSSLQPVREATDAALERYLDWYFSLGAEWGRIFHVIAGKPEQFLQERLAQTLAEAPGLAAWTQEVQQQAARRQEALAQGQRRVEEVLARHHLRIDARRCLVKVAVPRLPELDLLGDARGRLAASAVSGVGVGAFVGVVAGKAVAKTSMQAAAKVLAKAAAKQAAGKMGGMGMGALAGAGLGSAVPGLGTAVGAAVGAVAGFASGMAIDWALLRAEEALTREAMRAELRATLAAELDAVATALDCPSAVP
;
A
#
# COMPACT_ATOMS: atom_id res chain seq x y z
N MET A 1 -63.64 -9.36 -29.62
CA MET A 1 -62.45 -9.79 -28.84
C MET A 1 -62.92 -10.14 -27.43
N SER A 2 -62.51 -11.29 -26.89
CA SER A 2 -62.81 -11.66 -25.50
C SER A 2 -62.24 -10.59 -24.54
N ARG A 3 -62.84 -10.39 -23.37
CA ARG A 3 -62.36 -9.41 -22.35
C ARG A 3 -61.08 -9.86 -21.62
N ALA A 4 -60.65 -11.11 -21.82
CA ALA A 4 -59.52 -11.74 -21.15
C ALA A 4 -58.12 -11.13 -21.43
N PRO A 5 -57.71 -10.81 -22.67
CA PRO A 5 -56.39 -10.25 -22.95
C PRO A 5 -56.23 -8.84 -22.37
N LEU A 6 -57.24 -7.97 -22.51
CA LEU A 6 -57.21 -6.61 -21.95
C LEU A 6 -57.03 -6.61 -20.43
N ARG A 7 -57.73 -7.52 -19.73
CA ARG A 7 -57.56 -7.68 -18.27
C ARG A 7 -56.16 -8.14 -17.90
N THR A 8 -55.59 -9.06 -18.68
CA THR A 8 -54.23 -9.58 -18.44
C THR A 8 -53.19 -8.47 -18.62
N TRP A 9 -53.37 -7.59 -19.62
CA TRP A 9 -52.50 -6.43 -19.85
C TRP A 9 -52.59 -5.44 -18.69
N ALA A 10 -53.80 -5.01 -18.35
CA ALA A 10 -54.02 -4.01 -17.30
C ALA A 10 -53.46 -4.48 -15.94
N LEU A 11 -53.72 -5.73 -15.55
CA LEU A 11 -53.20 -6.28 -14.29
C LEU A 11 -51.68 -6.51 -14.33
N GLY A 12 -51.13 -6.92 -15.48
CA GLY A 12 -49.69 -7.06 -15.67
C GLY A 12 -48.95 -5.74 -15.53
N TRP A 13 -49.46 -4.68 -16.17
CA TRP A 13 -48.90 -3.33 -16.04
C TRP A 13 -49.10 -2.74 -14.66
N ALA A 14 -50.25 -2.94 -14.02
CA ALA A 14 -50.46 -2.51 -12.64
C ALA A 14 -49.46 -3.19 -11.69
N TRP A 15 -49.17 -4.48 -11.89
CA TRP A 15 -48.16 -5.19 -11.10
C TRP A 15 -46.75 -4.63 -11.34
N LEU A 16 -46.38 -4.35 -12.60
CA LEU A 16 -45.09 -3.73 -12.93
C LEU A 16 -44.95 -2.31 -12.38
N ALA A 17 -46.01 -1.51 -12.42
CA ALA A 17 -46.02 -0.17 -11.85
C ALA A 17 -45.85 -0.20 -10.33
N LEU A 18 -46.51 -1.15 -9.65
CA LEU A 18 -46.32 -1.39 -8.22
C LEU A 18 -44.89 -1.83 -7.90
N LEU A 19 -44.31 -2.73 -8.71
CA LEU A 19 -42.94 -3.18 -8.55
C LEU A 19 -41.94 -2.03 -8.74
N TRP A 20 -42.15 -1.18 -9.75
CA TRP A 20 -41.33 -0.01 -10.01
C TRP A 20 -41.39 1.00 -8.86
N ALA A 21 -42.60 1.32 -8.37
CA ALA A 21 -42.79 2.24 -7.26
C ALA A 21 -42.17 1.73 -5.96
N ALA A 22 -42.36 0.44 -5.64
CA ALA A 22 -41.77 -0.18 -4.45
C ALA A 22 -40.26 -0.34 -4.58
N GLY A 23 -39.75 -0.69 -5.77
CA GLY A 23 -38.32 -0.86 -6.04
C GLY A 23 -37.54 0.45 -5.98
N SER A 24 -38.08 1.53 -6.55
CA SER A 24 -37.43 2.86 -6.51
C SER A 24 -37.33 3.46 -5.10
N GLN A 25 -38.26 3.11 -4.21
CA GLN A 25 -38.28 3.56 -2.81
C GLN A 25 -37.68 2.55 -1.84
N LEU A 26 -37.10 1.45 -2.34
CA LEU A 26 -36.74 0.28 -1.54
C LEU A 26 -35.79 0.61 -0.37
N HIS A 27 -34.77 1.46 -0.57
CA HIS A 27 -33.86 1.91 0.50
C HIS A 27 -34.53 2.74 1.60
N ARG A 28 -35.74 3.26 1.38
CA ARG A 28 -36.47 4.08 2.35
C ARG A 28 -37.55 3.29 3.09
N LEU A 29 -37.89 2.09 2.60
CA LEU A 29 -38.97 1.29 3.18
C LEU A 29 -38.55 0.74 4.54
N VAL A 30 -39.28 1.13 5.59
CA VAL A 30 -39.21 0.45 6.88
C VAL A 30 -39.72 -1.00 6.73
N PRO A 31 -39.36 -1.94 7.63
CA PRO A 31 -39.65 -3.37 7.43
C PRO A 31 -41.11 -3.68 7.19
N LEU A 32 -42.02 -2.99 7.90
CA LEU A 32 -43.45 -3.19 7.72
C LEU A 32 -43.91 -2.78 6.32
N GLN A 33 -43.43 -1.64 5.81
CA GLN A 33 -43.75 -1.18 4.45
C GLN A 33 -43.20 -2.14 3.40
N TRP A 34 -41.97 -2.65 3.60
CA TRP A 34 -41.38 -3.67 2.73
C TRP A 34 -42.22 -4.96 2.72
N LEU A 35 -42.67 -5.44 3.89
CA LEU A 35 -43.54 -6.61 3.98
C LEU A 35 -44.90 -6.40 3.31
N VAL A 36 -45.50 -5.21 3.47
CA VAL A 36 -46.76 -4.86 2.80
C VAL A 36 -46.58 -4.83 1.29
N ALA A 37 -45.53 -4.18 0.79
CA ALA A 37 -45.21 -4.14 -0.63
C ALA A 37 -45.00 -5.57 -1.18
N LEU A 38 -44.25 -6.40 -0.45
CA LEU A 38 -44.01 -7.80 -0.81
C LEU A 38 -45.31 -8.62 -0.86
N ALA A 39 -46.18 -8.47 0.14
CA ALA A 39 -47.46 -9.17 0.21
C ALA A 39 -48.40 -8.76 -0.94
N LEU A 40 -48.47 -7.46 -1.26
CA LEU A 40 -49.25 -6.95 -2.38
C LEU A 40 -48.74 -7.48 -3.73
N LEU A 41 -47.43 -7.46 -3.93
CA LEU A 41 -46.80 -8.00 -5.14
C LEU A 41 -46.97 -9.51 -5.26
N ALA A 42 -46.96 -10.25 -4.15
CA ALA A 42 -47.08 -11.71 -4.16
C ALA A 42 -48.49 -12.21 -4.47
N ALA A 43 -49.53 -11.39 -4.35
CA ALA A 43 -50.92 -11.81 -4.50
C ALA A 43 -51.23 -12.46 -5.87
N LEU A 44 -50.85 -11.80 -6.97
CA LEU A 44 -51.06 -12.30 -8.34
C LEU A 44 -50.23 -13.56 -8.68
N PRO A 45 -48.90 -13.61 -8.44
CA PRO A 45 -48.12 -14.81 -8.71
C PRO A 45 -48.47 -15.97 -7.78
N ALA A 46 -48.81 -15.72 -6.51
CA ALA A 46 -49.29 -16.77 -5.61
C ALA A 46 -50.59 -17.40 -6.13
N TRP A 47 -51.50 -16.58 -6.64
CA TRP A 47 -52.73 -17.04 -7.28
C TRP A 47 -52.44 -17.88 -8.54
N GLY A 48 -51.55 -17.41 -9.43
CA GLY A 48 -51.15 -18.16 -10.63
C GLY A 48 -50.48 -19.51 -10.31
N LEU A 49 -49.57 -19.52 -9.34
CA LEU A 49 -48.90 -20.72 -8.84
C LEU A 49 -49.87 -21.71 -8.21
N TRP A 50 -50.78 -21.22 -7.37
CA TRP A 50 -51.83 -22.04 -6.75
C TRP A 50 -52.68 -22.74 -7.80
N LEU A 51 -53.16 -22.00 -8.83
CA LEU A 51 -53.92 -22.58 -9.94
C LEU A 51 -53.11 -23.65 -10.68
N GLY A 52 -51.85 -23.37 -10.99
CA GLY A 52 -50.96 -24.33 -11.65
C GLY A 52 -50.77 -25.62 -10.85
N PHE A 53 -50.52 -25.50 -9.54
CA PHE A 53 -50.37 -26.63 -8.64
C PHE A 53 -51.67 -27.41 -8.45
N MET A 54 -52.80 -26.72 -8.28
CA MET A 54 -54.10 -27.37 -8.15
C MET A 54 -54.48 -28.19 -9.39
N LEU A 55 -54.25 -27.66 -10.58
CA LEU A 55 -54.50 -28.37 -11.84
C LEU A 55 -53.56 -29.58 -12.02
N ARG A 56 -52.29 -29.47 -11.57
CA ARG A 56 -51.36 -30.63 -11.54
C ARG A 56 -51.81 -31.69 -10.56
N LYS A 57 -52.22 -31.27 -9.37
CA LYS A 57 -52.71 -32.15 -8.31
C LYS A 57 -53.94 -32.94 -8.76
N ARG A 58 -54.82 -32.32 -9.56
CA ARG A 58 -55.99 -33.00 -10.15
C ARG A 58 -55.64 -34.07 -11.16
N LEU A 59 -54.67 -33.81 -12.04
CA LEU A 59 -54.18 -34.83 -12.97
C LEU A 59 -53.65 -36.05 -12.22
N GLN A 60 -52.92 -35.83 -11.14
CA GLN A 60 -52.45 -36.90 -10.27
C GLN A 60 -53.61 -37.58 -9.54
N HIS A 61 -54.57 -36.82 -9.01
CA HIS A 61 -55.74 -37.36 -8.32
C HIS A 61 -56.58 -38.28 -9.22
N ALA A 62 -56.73 -37.95 -10.50
CA ALA A 62 -57.45 -38.78 -11.48
C ALA A 62 -56.81 -40.16 -11.70
N GLN A 63 -55.58 -40.40 -11.23
CA GLN A 63 -54.90 -41.69 -11.29
C GLN A 63 -55.18 -42.57 -10.07
N PHE A 64 -55.79 -42.03 -9.01
CA PHE A 64 -56.02 -42.73 -7.74
C PHE A 64 -57.52 -42.98 -7.50
N ALA A 65 -57.85 -44.09 -6.82
CA ALA A 65 -59.23 -44.45 -6.48
C ALA A 65 -59.90 -43.42 -5.54
N GLU A 66 -61.18 -43.14 -5.75
CA GLU A 66 -61.95 -42.05 -5.12
C GLU A 66 -62.09 -42.15 -3.57
N GLY A 67 -61.71 -43.28 -2.96
CA GLY A 67 -61.71 -43.51 -1.51
C GLY A 67 -60.32 -43.60 -0.85
N GLY A 68 -59.24 -43.59 -1.64
CA GLY A 68 -57.89 -43.81 -1.11
C GLY A 68 -57.44 -42.70 -0.14
N TRP A 69 -56.69 -43.06 0.90
CA TRP A 69 -56.09 -42.07 1.81
C TRP A 69 -55.21 -41.06 1.06
N VAL A 70 -54.49 -41.51 0.02
CA VAL A 70 -53.71 -40.66 -0.89
C VAL A 70 -54.61 -39.67 -1.64
N ALA A 71 -55.77 -40.09 -2.13
CA ALA A 71 -56.75 -39.22 -2.78
C ALA A 71 -57.30 -38.18 -1.79
N ARG A 72 -57.60 -38.57 -0.54
CA ARG A 72 -58.04 -37.64 0.52
C ARG A 72 -56.97 -36.60 0.86
N TRP A 73 -55.71 -37.00 1.02
CA TRP A 73 -54.60 -36.06 1.24
C TRP A 73 -54.36 -35.16 0.01
N LEU A 74 -54.48 -35.71 -1.19
CA LEU A 74 -54.38 -34.97 -2.45
C LEU A 74 -55.61 -34.08 -2.72
N SER A 75 -56.70 -34.19 -1.97
CA SER A 75 -57.89 -33.34 -2.16
C SER A 75 -57.78 -31.93 -1.53
N GLY A 76 -56.86 -31.73 -0.57
CA GLY A 76 -56.72 -30.45 0.14
C GLY A 76 -55.96 -29.37 -0.64
N GLY A 77 -56.54 -28.17 -0.80
CA GLY A 77 -55.91 -27.05 -1.52
C GLY A 77 -54.86 -26.26 -0.72
N LEU A 78 -54.85 -26.41 0.61
CA LEU A 78 -54.01 -25.61 1.53
C LEU A 78 -52.51 -25.81 1.28
N TRP A 79 -52.07 -27.04 1.01
CA TRP A 79 -50.66 -27.33 0.72
C TRP A 79 -50.17 -26.67 -0.57
N ALA A 80 -50.98 -26.70 -1.62
CA ALA A 80 -50.66 -26.02 -2.88
C ALA A 80 -50.65 -24.50 -2.70
N ALA A 81 -51.53 -23.97 -1.85
CA ALA A 81 -51.59 -22.55 -1.53
C ALA A 81 -50.35 -22.11 -0.72
N GLY A 82 -49.96 -22.88 0.31
CA GLY A 82 -48.76 -22.61 1.09
C GLY A 82 -47.50 -22.63 0.23
N LYS A 83 -47.32 -23.66 -0.60
CA LYS A 83 -46.19 -23.72 -1.55
C LYS A 83 -46.18 -22.57 -2.55
N GLY A 84 -47.35 -22.25 -3.12
CA GLY A 84 -47.50 -21.15 -4.07
C GLY A 84 -47.17 -19.80 -3.43
N ALA A 85 -47.64 -19.56 -2.20
CA ALA A 85 -47.39 -18.33 -1.47
C ALA A 85 -45.90 -18.18 -1.10
N VAL A 86 -45.27 -19.22 -0.57
CA VAL A 86 -43.82 -19.17 -0.23
C VAL A 86 -42.99 -18.89 -1.48
N LEU A 87 -43.24 -19.61 -2.57
CA LEU A 87 -42.51 -19.40 -3.83
C LEU A 87 -42.78 -18.01 -4.42
N ALA A 88 -44.02 -17.52 -4.35
CA ALA A 88 -44.36 -16.16 -4.78
C ALA A 88 -43.64 -15.09 -3.95
N LEU A 89 -43.60 -15.23 -2.62
CA LEU A 89 -42.88 -14.30 -1.75
C LEU A 89 -41.38 -14.30 -2.05
N LEU A 90 -40.77 -15.46 -2.28
CA LEU A 90 -39.34 -15.54 -2.65
C LEU A 90 -39.07 -14.87 -4.00
N LEU A 91 -39.88 -15.17 -5.02
CA LEU A 91 -39.74 -14.59 -6.36
C LEU A 91 -40.02 -13.08 -6.36
N CYS A 92 -41.01 -12.61 -5.60
CA CYS A 92 -41.31 -11.19 -5.45
C CYS A 92 -40.25 -10.45 -4.63
N GLY A 93 -39.66 -11.09 -3.62
CA GLY A 93 -38.56 -10.52 -2.85
C GLY A 93 -37.33 -10.31 -3.72
N ALA A 94 -36.95 -11.33 -4.49
CA ALA A 94 -35.87 -11.23 -5.47
C ALA A 94 -36.17 -10.19 -6.56
N ALA A 95 -37.40 -10.17 -7.09
CA ALA A 95 -37.84 -9.18 -8.08
C ALA A 95 -37.78 -7.75 -7.54
N LEU A 96 -38.19 -7.55 -6.28
CA LEU A 96 -38.20 -6.24 -5.64
C LEU A 96 -36.78 -5.72 -5.42
N TRP A 97 -35.87 -6.58 -4.94
CA TRP A 97 -34.45 -6.23 -4.84
C TRP A 97 -33.85 -5.93 -6.22
N GLN A 98 -34.16 -6.73 -7.23
CA GLN A 98 -33.68 -6.53 -8.60
C GLN A 98 -34.21 -5.25 -9.24
N ALA A 99 -35.44 -4.85 -8.92
CA ALA A 99 -36.12 -3.69 -9.51
C ALA A 99 -35.37 -2.37 -9.29
N TRP A 100 -34.62 -2.22 -8.19
CA TRP A 100 -33.80 -1.03 -7.97
C TRP A 100 -32.65 -0.93 -8.98
N PHE A 101 -32.06 -2.05 -9.42
CA PHE A 101 -30.93 -2.06 -10.36
C PHE A 101 -31.34 -2.09 -11.85
N LEU A 102 -32.63 -2.00 -12.15
CA LEU A 102 -33.13 -2.10 -13.52
C LEU A 102 -32.97 -0.77 -14.28
N ALA A 103 -32.38 -0.84 -15.47
CA ALA A 103 -32.25 0.30 -16.37
C ALA A 103 -33.61 0.68 -17.00
N PRO A 104 -33.79 1.92 -17.50
CA PRO A 104 -35.04 2.34 -18.13
C PRO A 104 -35.48 1.46 -19.31
N TRP A 105 -34.54 1.02 -20.16
CA TRP A 105 -34.84 0.15 -21.30
C TRP A 105 -35.28 -1.26 -20.85
N GLU A 106 -34.77 -1.74 -19.71
CA GLU A 106 -35.14 -3.01 -19.11
C GLU A 106 -36.61 -2.97 -18.65
N TRP A 107 -37.06 -1.84 -18.10
CA TRP A 107 -38.47 -1.60 -17.79
C TRP A 107 -39.37 -1.59 -19.03
N VAL A 108 -38.90 -1.05 -20.15
CA VAL A 108 -39.63 -1.09 -21.43
C VAL A 108 -39.79 -2.55 -21.89
N LEU A 109 -38.74 -3.37 -21.82
CA LEU A 109 -38.83 -4.80 -22.14
C LEU A 109 -39.81 -5.55 -21.22
N LEU A 110 -39.82 -5.25 -19.92
CA LEU A 110 -40.79 -5.82 -18.98
C LEU A 110 -42.21 -5.39 -19.29
N ALA A 111 -42.43 -4.13 -19.67
CA ALA A 111 -43.75 -3.62 -20.06
C ALA A 111 -44.29 -4.35 -21.30
N LEU A 112 -43.42 -4.76 -22.23
CA LEU A 112 -43.77 -5.57 -23.41
C LEU A 112 -44.11 -7.03 -23.07
N ALA A 113 -43.74 -7.53 -21.88
CA ALA A 113 -44.00 -8.91 -21.50
C ALA A 113 -45.50 -9.22 -21.35
N ALA A 114 -46.29 -8.31 -20.81
CA ALA A 114 -47.73 -8.50 -20.64
C ALA A 114 -48.48 -8.68 -21.97
N PRO A 115 -48.30 -7.80 -23.00
CA PRO A 115 -48.93 -8.02 -24.30
C PRO A 115 -48.37 -9.24 -25.02
N LEU A 116 -47.06 -9.47 -24.99
CA LEU A 116 -46.43 -10.62 -25.62
C LEU A 116 -46.95 -11.95 -25.05
N HIS A 117 -47.00 -12.07 -23.71
CA HIS A 117 -47.53 -13.26 -23.04
C HIS A 117 -48.97 -13.54 -23.40
N ALA A 118 -49.83 -12.51 -23.43
CA ALA A 118 -51.24 -12.68 -23.79
C ALA A 118 -51.42 -13.16 -25.25
N LEU A 119 -50.63 -12.64 -26.19
CA LEU A 119 -50.64 -13.06 -27.59
C LEU A 119 -50.16 -14.51 -27.73
N LEU A 120 -49.05 -14.86 -27.09
CA LEU A 120 -48.50 -16.21 -27.09
C LEU A 120 -49.45 -17.20 -26.41
N ALA A 121 -50.05 -16.83 -25.28
CA ALA A 121 -51.05 -17.65 -24.60
C ALA A 121 -52.28 -17.91 -25.48
N ALA A 122 -52.79 -16.88 -26.18
CA ALA A 122 -53.89 -17.07 -27.12
C ALA A 122 -53.51 -17.97 -28.30
N ARG A 123 -52.30 -17.81 -28.84
CA ARG A 123 -51.77 -18.64 -29.93
C ARG A 123 -51.61 -20.11 -29.49
N TRP A 124 -50.93 -20.35 -28.37
CA TRP A 124 -50.74 -21.69 -27.82
C TRP A 124 -52.07 -22.33 -27.42
N GLN A 125 -53.02 -21.56 -26.89
CA GLN A 125 -54.35 -22.06 -26.55
C GLN A 125 -55.09 -22.57 -27.79
N ARG A 126 -55.07 -21.82 -28.90
CA ARG A 126 -55.70 -22.26 -30.16
C ARG A 126 -55.09 -23.55 -30.70
N TRP A 127 -53.77 -23.69 -30.56
CA TRP A 127 -53.05 -24.85 -31.08
C TRP A 127 -53.17 -26.10 -30.19
N LEU A 128 -53.13 -25.93 -28.87
CA LEU A 128 -53.17 -27.03 -27.90
C LEU A 128 -54.59 -27.43 -27.50
N ALA A 129 -55.58 -26.54 -27.59
CA ALA A 129 -56.98 -26.87 -27.28
C ALA A 129 -57.49 -28.18 -27.93
N PRO A 130 -57.27 -28.46 -29.23
CA PRO A 130 -57.73 -29.71 -29.84
C PRO A 130 -56.98 -30.95 -29.34
N GLN A 131 -55.82 -30.81 -28.70
CA GLN A 131 -54.98 -31.92 -28.25
C GLN A 131 -55.35 -32.45 -26.85
N PHE A 132 -56.16 -31.71 -26.09
CA PHE A 132 -56.54 -32.08 -24.72
C PHE A 132 -58.03 -32.33 -24.60
N SER A 133 -58.40 -33.37 -23.84
CA SER A 133 -59.79 -33.73 -23.56
C SER A 133 -60.54 -32.71 -22.70
N LEU A 134 -59.81 -31.92 -21.89
CA LEU A 134 -60.40 -30.91 -21.01
C LEU A 134 -59.79 -29.53 -21.24
N PRO A 135 -60.62 -28.47 -21.30
CA PRO A 135 -60.17 -27.10 -21.57
C PRO A 135 -59.23 -26.57 -20.48
N ALA A 136 -59.37 -27.05 -19.24
CA ALA A 136 -58.49 -26.68 -18.13
C ALA A 136 -57.04 -27.17 -18.33
N TYR A 137 -56.85 -28.33 -18.98
CA TYR A 137 -55.53 -28.87 -19.28
C TYR A 137 -54.90 -28.17 -20.46
N ALA A 138 -55.67 -27.92 -21.53
CA ALA A 138 -55.25 -27.07 -22.64
C ALA A 138 -54.79 -25.68 -22.14
N TRP A 139 -55.58 -25.06 -21.26
CA TRP A 139 -55.23 -23.76 -20.66
C TRP A 139 -53.93 -23.83 -19.86
N ARG A 140 -53.76 -24.83 -18.99
CA ARG A 140 -52.52 -24.93 -18.22
C ARG A 140 -51.30 -25.12 -19.14
N ALA A 141 -51.41 -26.00 -20.14
CA ALA A 141 -50.33 -26.27 -21.08
C ALA A 141 -49.99 -25.01 -21.90
N SER A 142 -51.01 -24.28 -22.36
CA SER A 142 -50.81 -23.03 -23.11
C SER A 142 -50.22 -21.92 -22.26
N GLN A 143 -50.62 -21.77 -20.99
CA GLN A 143 -49.99 -20.81 -20.07
C GLN A 143 -48.54 -21.17 -19.77
N TRP A 144 -48.23 -22.46 -19.56
CA TRP A 144 -46.85 -22.90 -19.36
C TRP A 144 -45.98 -22.63 -20.60
N ALA A 145 -46.47 -22.98 -21.79
CA ALA A 145 -45.79 -22.71 -23.05
C ALA A 145 -45.62 -21.20 -23.29
N ALA A 146 -46.66 -20.39 -23.05
CA ALA A 146 -46.59 -18.95 -23.20
C ALA A 146 -45.55 -18.31 -22.28
N ARG A 147 -45.54 -18.68 -20.99
CA ARG A 147 -44.51 -18.18 -20.06
C ARG A 147 -43.11 -18.54 -20.50
N LEU A 148 -42.90 -19.80 -20.90
CA LEU A 148 -41.60 -20.26 -21.35
C LEU A 148 -41.17 -19.49 -22.61
N SER A 149 -42.05 -19.35 -23.59
CA SER A 149 -41.80 -18.57 -24.80
C SER A 149 -41.52 -17.09 -24.49
N THR A 150 -42.30 -16.45 -23.62
CA THR A 150 -42.07 -15.04 -23.21
C THR A 150 -40.74 -14.88 -22.49
N ALA A 151 -40.41 -15.77 -21.54
CA ALA A 151 -39.14 -15.73 -20.81
C ALA A 151 -37.94 -15.95 -21.76
N LEU A 152 -38.05 -16.87 -22.73
CA LEU A 152 -37.00 -17.11 -23.71
C LEU A 152 -36.83 -15.94 -24.67
N LEU A 153 -37.91 -15.41 -25.23
CA LEU A 153 -37.85 -14.30 -26.19
C LEU A 153 -37.32 -13.01 -25.55
N LEU A 154 -37.88 -12.63 -24.40
CA LEU A 154 -37.44 -11.43 -23.70
C LEU A 154 -36.09 -11.62 -23.02
N GLY A 155 -35.80 -12.81 -22.49
CA GLY A 155 -34.49 -13.14 -21.96
C GLY A 155 -33.40 -13.07 -23.03
N ALA A 156 -33.66 -13.60 -24.23
CA ALA A 156 -32.75 -13.48 -25.36
C ALA A 156 -32.56 -12.04 -25.82
N ALA A 157 -33.65 -11.26 -25.92
CA ALA A 157 -33.57 -9.84 -26.25
C ALA A 157 -32.77 -9.04 -25.21
N TRP A 158 -32.96 -9.35 -23.92
CA TRP A 158 -32.21 -8.74 -22.83
C TRP A 158 -30.72 -9.09 -22.89
N LEU A 159 -30.40 -10.37 -23.07
CA LEU A 159 -29.01 -10.83 -23.20
C LEU A 159 -28.34 -10.24 -24.43
N ALA A 160 -29.05 -10.13 -25.55
CA ALA A 160 -28.56 -9.44 -26.73
C ALA A 160 -28.30 -7.95 -26.43
N GLY A 161 -29.20 -7.29 -25.71
CA GLY A 161 -28.99 -5.92 -25.23
C GLY A 161 -27.70 -5.78 -24.42
N TRP A 162 -27.49 -6.66 -23.43
CA TRP A 162 -26.26 -6.67 -22.62
C TRP A 162 -24.99 -7.01 -23.40
N ALA A 163 -25.10 -7.87 -24.41
CA ALA A 163 -23.96 -8.23 -25.22
C ALA A 163 -23.53 -7.06 -26.13
N HIS A 164 -24.47 -6.31 -26.71
CA HIS A 164 -24.17 -5.28 -27.71
C HIS A 164 -24.00 -3.88 -27.11
N ALA A 165 -24.87 -3.47 -26.18
CA ALA A 165 -24.81 -2.15 -25.54
C ALA A 165 -24.01 -2.19 -24.22
N GLY A 166 -23.41 -3.33 -23.88
CA GLY A 166 -22.84 -3.54 -22.55
C GLY A 166 -23.90 -3.39 -21.47
N LEU A 167 -23.49 -2.86 -20.32
CA LEU A 167 -24.39 -2.54 -19.21
C LEU A 167 -24.75 -1.04 -19.17
N GLU A 168 -24.57 -0.32 -20.28
CA GLU A 168 -24.84 1.12 -20.38
C GLU A 168 -26.26 1.46 -19.93
N GLY A 169 -26.39 2.51 -19.11
CA GLY A 169 -27.66 2.93 -18.51
C GLY A 169 -28.03 2.24 -17.20
N ARG A 170 -27.18 1.35 -16.66
CA ARG A 170 -27.23 0.96 -15.25
C ARG A 170 -26.32 1.86 -14.42
N ASP A 171 -26.85 2.40 -13.32
CA ASP A 171 -26.17 3.39 -12.49
C ASP A 171 -24.89 2.86 -11.80
N LEU A 172 -24.68 1.54 -11.73
CA LEU A 172 -23.62 0.92 -10.91
C LEU A 172 -22.81 -0.08 -11.74
N LEU A 173 -21.82 0.45 -12.45
CA LEU A 173 -20.85 -0.23 -13.30
C LEU A 173 -19.43 -0.15 -12.73
N PRO A 174 -18.53 -1.07 -13.09
CA PRO A 174 -17.11 -0.99 -12.72
C PRO A 174 -16.40 0.27 -13.23
N ALA A 175 -16.96 0.93 -14.26
CA ALA A 175 -16.46 2.18 -14.84
C ALA A 175 -17.23 3.43 -14.37
N THR A 176 -18.17 3.30 -13.42
CA THR A 176 -18.90 4.47 -12.93
C THR A 176 -17.98 5.39 -12.15
N GLU A 177 -18.23 6.69 -12.24
CA GLU A 177 -17.59 7.67 -11.37
C GLU A 177 -17.69 7.23 -9.89
N PRO A 178 -16.59 7.32 -9.13
CA PRO A 178 -16.53 6.85 -7.74
C PRO A 178 -17.68 7.39 -6.87
N GLN A 179 -18.13 8.61 -7.16
CA GLN A 179 -19.19 9.29 -6.42
C GLN A 179 -20.55 8.60 -6.51
N VAL A 180 -20.89 7.98 -7.66
CA VAL A 180 -22.18 7.29 -7.83
C VAL A 180 -22.20 5.99 -7.03
N LEU A 181 -21.09 5.24 -7.05
CA LEU A 181 -20.92 4.04 -6.24
C LEU A 181 -20.95 4.39 -4.74
N ASP A 182 -20.26 5.45 -4.33
CA ASP A 182 -20.28 5.92 -2.94
C ASP A 182 -21.70 6.31 -2.50
N THR A 183 -22.46 7.00 -3.37
CA THR A 183 -23.85 7.39 -3.10
C THR A 183 -24.76 6.17 -2.94
N ALA A 184 -24.59 5.16 -3.79
CA ALA A 184 -25.36 3.92 -3.69
C ALA A 184 -24.99 3.11 -2.43
N LEU A 185 -23.70 2.97 -2.11
CA LEU A 185 -23.25 2.31 -0.89
C LEU A 185 -23.79 3.03 0.36
N ALA A 186 -23.78 4.36 0.37
CA ALA A 186 -24.37 5.15 1.45
C ALA A 186 -25.89 4.94 1.56
N ALA A 187 -26.61 4.91 0.43
CA ALA A 187 -28.05 4.65 0.40
C ALA A 187 -28.40 3.24 0.90
N ILE A 188 -27.61 2.22 0.55
CA ILE A 188 -27.79 0.84 1.03
C ILE A 188 -27.46 0.74 2.52
N ALA A 189 -26.35 1.34 2.97
CA ALA A 189 -25.94 1.35 4.37
C ALA A 189 -26.98 2.05 5.27
N GLY A 190 -27.61 3.11 4.76
CA GLY A 190 -28.67 3.87 5.44
C GLY A 190 -30.06 3.24 5.38
N ALA A 191 -30.24 2.11 4.70
CA ALA A 191 -31.55 1.47 4.60
C ALA A 191 -32.06 1.03 5.97
N PRO A 192 -33.31 1.35 6.36
CA PRO A 192 -33.81 1.07 7.69
C PRO A 192 -34.07 -0.42 7.90
N SER A 193 -34.32 -1.20 6.84
CA SER A 193 -34.50 -2.66 6.90
C SER A 193 -33.18 -3.39 6.66
N GLY A 194 -32.80 -4.27 7.60
CA GLY A 194 -31.58 -5.07 7.50
C GLY A 194 -31.65 -6.13 6.39
N LEU A 195 -32.84 -6.71 6.16
CA LEU A 195 -33.06 -7.65 5.05
C LEU A 195 -32.95 -6.96 3.68
N VAL A 196 -33.49 -5.75 3.57
CA VAL A 196 -33.33 -4.92 2.38
C VAL A 196 -31.86 -4.60 2.15
N ARG A 197 -31.15 -4.10 3.17
CA ARG A 197 -29.70 -3.83 3.11
C ARG A 197 -28.93 -5.04 2.59
N TRP A 198 -29.11 -6.22 3.20
CA TRP A 198 -28.42 -7.45 2.80
C TRP A 198 -28.75 -7.88 1.37
N GLY A 199 -30.02 -7.82 0.98
CA GLY A 199 -30.43 -8.18 -0.38
C GLY A 199 -29.81 -7.26 -1.44
N LEU A 200 -29.68 -5.98 -1.11
CA LEU A 200 -29.07 -4.99 -2.00
C LEU A 200 -27.56 -5.09 -2.07
N ASP A 201 -26.88 -5.33 -0.94
CA ASP A 201 -25.44 -5.62 -0.92
C ASP A 201 -25.14 -6.87 -1.76
N ALA A 202 -25.92 -7.93 -1.60
CA ALA A 202 -25.76 -9.17 -2.36
C ALA A 202 -25.94 -8.94 -3.86
N LEU A 203 -26.99 -8.21 -4.27
CA LEU A 203 -27.20 -7.88 -5.67
C LEU A 203 -26.14 -6.93 -6.21
N LEU A 204 -25.70 -5.94 -5.44
CA LEU A 204 -24.64 -5.02 -5.85
C LEU A 204 -23.34 -5.80 -6.09
N ALA A 205 -22.97 -6.73 -5.21
CA ALA A 205 -21.82 -7.59 -5.40
C ALA A 205 -21.93 -8.44 -6.68
N VAL A 206 -23.11 -8.99 -6.98
CA VAL A 206 -23.37 -9.73 -8.22
C VAL A 206 -23.28 -8.82 -9.45
N GLN A 207 -23.81 -7.59 -9.37
CA GLN A 207 -23.78 -6.61 -10.46
C GLN A 207 -22.35 -6.16 -10.76
N VAL A 208 -21.58 -5.78 -9.74
CA VAL A 208 -20.16 -5.42 -9.89
C VAL A 208 -19.37 -6.61 -10.43
N GLY A 209 -19.63 -7.82 -9.91
CA GLY A 209 -19.03 -9.06 -10.43
C GLY A 209 -19.40 -9.36 -11.88
N SER A 210 -20.61 -9.02 -12.32
CA SER A 210 -21.04 -9.19 -13.71
C SER A 210 -20.26 -8.30 -14.69
N GLY A 211 -19.66 -7.21 -14.21
CA GLY A 211 -18.72 -6.40 -14.99
C GLY A 211 -17.52 -7.19 -15.52
N VAL A 212 -17.07 -8.22 -14.77
CA VAL A 212 -16.04 -9.16 -15.24
C VAL A 212 -16.52 -9.95 -16.45
N ALA A 213 -17.80 -10.33 -16.49
CA ALA A 213 -18.38 -11.04 -17.63
C ALA A 213 -18.43 -10.16 -18.89
N VAL A 214 -18.67 -8.85 -18.73
CA VAL A 214 -18.68 -7.90 -19.85
C VAL A 214 -17.27 -7.65 -20.39
N ALA A 215 -16.25 -7.71 -19.53
CA ALA A 215 -14.84 -7.58 -19.94
C ALA A 215 -14.34 -8.78 -20.77
N LEU A 216 -15.08 -9.89 -20.82
CA LEU A 216 -14.75 -11.04 -21.68
C LEU A 216 -15.02 -10.71 -23.16
N PRO A 217 -14.24 -11.32 -24.09
CA PRO A 217 -14.47 -11.19 -25.53
C PRO A 217 -15.92 -11.52 -25.91
N GLU A 218 -16.50 -10.78 -26.84
CA GLU A 218 -17.89 -10.95 -27.30
C GLU A 218 -18.18 -12.36 -27.84
N SER A 219 -17.18 -13.01 -28.44
CA SER A 219 -17.27 -14.37 -28.98
C SER A 219 -17.24 -15.47 -27.92
N SER A 220 -16.98 -15.14 -26.65
CA SER A 220 -16.86 -16.13 -25.59
C SER A 220 -18.22 -16.68 -25.16
N ALA A 221 -18.44 -17.99 -25.34
CA ALA A 221 -19.63 -18.66 -24.79
C ALA A 221 -19.74 -18.48 -23.26
N LEU A 222 -18.60 -18.35 -22.56
CA LEU A 222 -18.56 -18.08 -21.12
C LEU A 222 -19.24 -16.75 -20.77
N ARG A 223 -19.06 -15.70 -21.60
CA ARG A 223 -19.72 -14.39 -21.40
C ARG A 223 -21.24 -14.56 -21.41
N TRP A 224 -21.77 -15.24 -22.41
CA TRP A 224 -23.21 -15.49 -22.51
C TRP A 224 -23.77 -16.31 -21.35
N ILE A 225 -23.04 -17.34 -20.90
CA ILE A 225 -23.45 -18.15 -19.74
C ILE A 225 -23.46 -17.32 -18.45
N LEU A 226 -22.41 -16.52 -18.22
CA LEU A 226 -22.31 -15.67 -17.03
C LEU A 226 -23.38 -14.57 -17.02
N LEU A 227 -23.65 -13.93 -18.16
CA LEU A 227 -24.71 -12.94 -18.31
C LEU A 227 -26.11 -13.57 -18.15
N ALA A 228 -26.32 -14.79 -18.62
CA ALA A 228 -27.58 -15.52 -18.42
C ALA A 228 -27.82 -15.84 -16.94
N LEU A 229 -26.77 -16.15 -16.18
CA LEU A 229 -26.86 -16.43 -14.75
C LEU A 229 -27.21 -15.18 -13.93
N THR A 230 -26.70 -14.02 -14.32
CA THR A 230 -26.95 -12.73 -13.64
C THR A 230 -28.18 -11.99 -14.18
N GLY A 231 -28.76 -12.48 -15.28
CA GLY A 231 -29.94 -11.93 -15.92
C GLY A 231 -31.22 -12.02 -15.07
N PRO A 232 -32.26 -11.24 -15.41
CA PRO A 232 -33.54 -11.18 -14.70
C PRO A 232 -34.46 -12.39 -14.95
N ILE A 233 -33.90 -13.59 -15.14
CA ILE A 233 -34.70 -14.78 -15.43
C ILE A 233 -35.72 -15.02 -14.31
N GLY A 234 -35.31 -14.82 -13.05
CA GLY A 234 -36.19 -14.92 -11.89
C GLY A 234 -37.36 -13.92 -11.95
N LEU A 235 -37.09 -12.68 -12.35
CA LEU A 235 -38.10 -11.63 -12.51
C LEU A 235 -39.07 -11.95 -13.66
N LEU A 236 -38.58 -12.35 -14.83
CA LEU A 236 -39.40 -12.77 -15.96
C LEU A 236 -40.28 -13.97 -15.60
N TRP A 237 -39.74 -14.91 -14.82
CA TRP A 237 -40.47 -16.06 -14.33
C TRP A 237 -41.58 -15.64 -13.35
N CYS A 238 -41.27 -14.74 -12.40
CA CYS A 238 -42.22 -14.15 -11.46
C CYS A 238 -43.38 -13.45 -12.18
N LEU A 239 -43.04 -12.61 -13.16
CA LEU A 239 -44.01 -11.91 -14.01
C LEU A 239 -44.89 -12.90 -14.80
N GLY A 240 -44.30 -13.97 -15.34
CA GLY A 240 -45.07 -15.03 -16.00
C GLY A 240 -46.12 -15.67 -15.10
N TRP A 241 -45.82 -15.90 -13.81
CA TRP A 241 -46.80 -16.40 -12.84
C TRP A 241 -47.86 -15.36 -12.51
N ALA A 242 -47.50 -14.08 -12.38
CA ALA A 242 -48.45 -12.99 -12.17
C ALA A 242 -49.44 -12.88 -13.36
N LEU A 243 -48.94 -12.97 -14.60
CA LEU A 243 -49.73 -12.93 -15.82
C LEU A 243 -50.62 -14.17 -15.97
N GLN A 244 -50.17 -15.36 -15.55
CA GLN A 244 -51.04 -16.53 -15.47
C GLN A 244 -52.16 -16.32 -14.45
N GLY A 245 -51.87 -15.72 -13.30
CA GLY A 245 -52.88 -15.37 -12.31
C GLY A 245 -53.92 -14.40 -12.88
N ALA A 246 -53.48 -13.39 -13.62
CA ALA A 246 -54.34 -12.39 -14.26
C ALA A 246 -55.20 -12.98 -15.41
N SER A 247 -54.70 -14.00 -16.12
CA SER A 247 -55.41 -14.65 -17.24
C SER A 247 -56.44 -15.70 -16.80
N ALA A 248 -56.50 -16.04 -15.51
CA ALA A 248 -57.43 -17.05 -14.99
C ALA A 248 -58.90 -16.63 -15.13
N GLU A 249 -59.69 -17.37 -15.91
CA GLU A 249 -61.12 -17.08 -16.09
C GLU A 249 -61.99 -17.67 -14.97
N ARG A 250 -63.13 -17.02 -14.69
CA ARG A 250 -64.12 -17.53 -13.71
C ARG A 250 -64.68 -18.91 -14.11
N ALA A 251 -64.69 -19.23 -15.41
CA ALA A 251 -65.12 -20.53 -15.91
C ALA A 251 -64.18 -21.67 -15.45
N LEU A 252 -62.87 -21.44 -15.37
CA LEU A 252 -61.90 -22.39 -14.79
C LEU A 252 -62.16 -22.63 -13.30
N LEU A 253 -62.65 -21.61 -12.57
CA LEU A 253 -63.03 -21.71 -11.17
C LEU A 253 -64.34 -22.49 -10.98
N GLY A 254 -65.28 -22.38 -11.92
CA GLY A 254 -66.54 -23.14 -11.93
C GLY A 254 -66.34 -24.64 -12.15
N ALA A 255 -65.28 -25.04 -12.87
CA ALA A 255 -64.87 -26.43 -13.02
C ALA A 255 -64.19 -27.00 -11.74
N LEU A 256 -63.98 -26.18 -10.70
CA LEU A 256 -63.59 -26.67 -9.39
C LEU A 256 -64.86 -27.02 -8.60
N PRO A 257 -65.10 -28.29 -8.19
CA PRO A 257 -66.33 -28.64 -7.51
C PRO A 257 -66.43 -27.90 -6.18
N GLY A 258 -67.51 -27.15 -6.02
CA GLY A 258 -67.89 -26.53 -4.76
C GLY A 258 -68.51 -27.58 -3.83
N ARG A 259 -67.77 -28.01 -2.80
CA ARG A 259 -68.42 -28.53 -1.58
C ARG A 259 -69.08 -27.36 -0.86
N ARG A 260 -70.31 -27.01 -1.26
CA ARG A 260 -71.11 -25.95 -0.61
C ARG A 260 -71.68 -26.34 0.77
N ALA A 261 -71.51 -27.58 1.25
CA ALA A 261 -72.27 -28.07 2.42
C ALA A 261 -71.55 -28.04 3.79
N ALA A 262 -70.42 -27.33 3.96
CA ALA A 262 -69.80 -27.15 5.29
C ALA A 262 -68.87 -25.93 5.32
N ALA A 263 -69.33 -24.83 4.72
CA ALA A 263 -68.51 -23.69 4.36
C ALA A 263 -68.16 -22.79 5.56
N GLY A 264 -69.07 -22.58 6.52
CA GLY A 264 -68.87 -21.61 7.61
C GLY A 264 -67.74 -21.96 8.57
N ALA A 265 -67.82 -23.13 9.23
CA ALA A 265 -66.83 -23.53 10.23
C ALA A 265 -65.43 -23.76 9.63
N ARG A 266 -65.34 -24.35 8.42
CA ARG A 266 -64.04 -24.56 7.75
C ARG A 266 -63.45 -23.27 7.19
N ALA A 267 -64.28 -22.32 6.75
CA ALA A 267 -63.81 -21.00 6.32
C ALA A 267 -63.33 -20.18 7.52
N ALA A 268 -64.03 -20.23 8.66
CA ALA A 268 -63.60 -19.58 9.90
C ALA A 268 -62.26 -20.15 10.40
N VAL A 269 -62.11 -21.48 10.44
CA VAL A 269 -60.84 -22.14 10.79
C VAL A 269 -59.74 -21.80 9.78
N ALA A 270 -60.02 -21.80 8.47
CA ALA A 270 -59.04 -21.42 7.46
C ALA A 270 -58.62 -19.95 7.57
N ALA A 271 -59.55 -19.05 7.87
CA ALA A 271 -59.27 -17.63 8.11
C ALA A 271 -58.42 -17.44 9.38
N LEU A 272 -58.76 -18.12 10.48
CA LEU A 272 -57.98 -18.10 11.72
C LEU A 272 -56.56 -18.61 11.49
N VAL A 273 -56.40 -19.74 10.77
CA VAL A 273 -55.09 -20.29 10.40
C VAL A 273 -54.33 -19.33 9.49
N ALA A 274 -54.98 -18.68 8.52
CA ALA A 274 -54.34 -17.69 7.67
C ALA A 274 -53.85 -16.47 8.46
N VAL A 275 -54.65 -15.97 9.41
CA VAL A 275 -54.26 -14.88 10.33
C VAL A 275 -53.07 -15.32 11.19
N LEU A 276 -53.10 -16.52 11.78
CA LEU A 276 -52.01 -17.04 12.59
C LEU A 276 -50.71 -17.17 11.77
N VAL A 277 -50.79 -17.72 10.56
CA VAL A 277 -49.64 -17.83 9.65
C VAL A 277 -49.10 -16.44 9.28
N CYS A 278 -49.98 -15.47 9.04
CA CYS A 278 -49.59 -14.09 8.75
C CYS A 278 -48.85 -13.45 9.95
N LEU A 279 -49.35 -13.66 11.17
CA LEU A 279 -48.70 -13.18 12.39
C LEU A 279 -47.33 -13.84 12.61
N ILE A 280 -47.23 -15.15 12.42
CA ILE A 280 -45.95 -15.88 12.51
C ILE A 280 -44.96 -15.37 11.45
N ALA A 281 -45.42 -15.15 10.21
CA ALA A 281 -44.59 -14.63 9.13
C ALA A 281 -44.11 -13.20 9.43
N LEU A 282 -44.99 -12.34 9.97
CA LEU A 282 -44.66 -10.98 10.37
C LEU A 282 -43.61 -10.97 11.50
N GLN A 283 -43.80 -11.79 12.53
CA GLN A 283 -42.85 -11.92 13.64
C GLN A 283 -41.51 -12.50 13.19
N GLY A 284 -41.55 -13.54 12.35
CA GLY A 284 -40.34 -14.15 11.79
C GLY A 284 -39.55 -13.17 10.93
N ALA A 285 -40.24 -12.40 10.08
CA ALA A 285 -39.60 -11.37 9.27
C ALA A 285 -39.02 -10.23 10.13
N ALA A 286 -39.73 -9.78 11.18
CA ALA A 286 -39.22 -8.78 12.10
C ALA A 286 -37.99 -9.26 12.88
N ALA A 287 -37.98 -10.52 13.33
CA ALA A 287 -36.84 -11.14 14.00
C ALA A 287 -35.63 -11.27 13.07
N LEU A 288 -35.84 -11.74 11.83
CA LEU A 288 -34.79 -11.82 10.81
C LEU A 288 -34.25 -10.45 10.43
N ASP A 289 -35.11 -9.44 10.31
CA ASP A 289 -34.70 -8.05 10.04
C ASP A 289 -33.89 -7.48 11.20
N GLY A 290 -34.32 -7.67 12.44
CA GLY A 290 -33.57 -7.26 13.63
C GLY A 290 -32.19 -7.90 13.70
N TRP A 291 -32.10 -9.20 13.40
CA TRP A 291 -30.83 -9.91 13.33
C TRP A 291 -29.92 -9.39 12.20
N ALA A 292 -30.49 -9.13 11.01
CA ALA A 292 -29.76 -8.59 9.87
C ALA A 292 -29.31 -7.13 10.08
N ARG A 293 -29.98 -6.36 10.93
CA ARG A 293 -29.53 -5.00 11.32
C ARG A 293 -28.32 -5.04 12.23
N GLN A 294 -28.33 -5.94 13.22
CA GLN A 294 -27.26 -6.08 14.21
C GLN A 294 -25.94 -6.55 13.59
N ARG A 295 -26.01 -7.28 12.47
CA ARG A 295 -24.84 -7.76 11.74
C ARG A 295 -24.62 -6.95 10.46
N GLY A 296 -23.38 -6.53 10.21
CA GLY A 296 -22.99 -6.04 8.88
C GLY A 296 -23.29 -7.11 7.83
N SER A 297 -23.67 -6.69 6.63
CA SER A 297 -23.88 -7.64 5.53
C SER A 297 -22.55 -8.32 5.19
N PRO A 298 -22.52 -9.65 5.05
CA PRO A 298 -21.30 -10.36 4.68
C PRO A 298 -20.86 -10.07 3.24
N LEU A 299 -21.76 -9.55 2.41
CA LEU A 299 -21.54 -9.23 0.99
C LEU A 299 -21.44 -7.72 0.74
N ALA A 300 -21.37 -6.90 1.79
CA ALA A 300 -21.18 -5.47 1.64
C ALA A 300 -19.84 -5.19 0.96
N LEU A 301 -19.89 -4.50 -0.17
CA LEU A 301 -18.70 -3.98 -0.81
C LEU A 301 -18.15 -2.83 0.03
N GLN A 302 -16.85 -2.86 0.29
CA GLN A 302 -16.16 -1.79 1.00
C GLN A 302 -15.13 -1.15 0.07
N ARG A 303 -15.08 0.19 0.08
CA ARG A 303 -14.04 0.92 -0.62
C ARG A 303 -12.73 0.73 0.12
N LEU A 304 -11.72 0.28 -0.61
CA LEU A 304 -10.36 0.22 -0.10
C LEU A 304 -9.85 1.66 0.11
N PRO A 305 -9.34 2.01 1.30
CA PRO A 305 -8.75 3.31 1.53
C PRO A 305 -7.50 3.49 0.65
N ASP A 306 -7.26 4.72 0.21
CA ASP A 306 -6.03 5.10 -0.47
C ASP A 306 -4.88 5.14 0.55
N CYS A 307 -3.70 4.63 0.17
CA CYS A 307 -2.51 4.73 1.00
C CYS A 307 -1.22 4.87 0.18
N GLU A 308 -0.15 5.21 0.88
CA GLU A 308 1.21 5.31 0.36
C GLU A 308 2.08 4.16 0.87
N ARG A 309 3.09 3.76 0.10
CA ARG A 309 4.02 2.69 0.48
C ARG A 309 5.46 3.20 0.48
N ILE A 310 6.14 2.98 1.60
CA ILE A 310 7.60 3.20 1.76
C ILE A 310 8.23 1.85 2.10
N GLY A 311 8.97 1.27 1.16
CA GLY A 311 9.50 -0.10 1.28
C GLY A 311 8.37 -1.13 1.42
N GLU A 312 8.36 -1.85 2.54
CA GLU A 312 7.36 -2.88 2.87
C GLU A 312 6.22 -2.36 3.76
N HIS A 313 6.25 -1.08 4.16
CA HIS A 313 5.29 -0.51 5.10
C HIS A 313 4.29 0.43 4.41
N TYR A 314 3.06 0.45 4.92
CA TYR A 314 1.95 1.26 4.41
C TYR A 314 1.67 2.45 5.34
N TYR A 315 1.39 3.60 4.76
CA TYR A 315 1.18 4.85 5.48
C TYR A 315 -0.02 5.62 4.94
N ALA A 316 -0.59 6.49 5.78
CA ALA A 316 -1.64 7.42 5.36
C ALA A 316 -1.15 8.34 4.23
N VAL A 317 -2.07 8.80 3.37
CA VAL A 317 -1.76 9.71 2.27
C VAL A 317 -1.18 11.02 2.82
N GLY A 318 -0.15 11.56 2.16
CA GLY A 318 0.59 12.76 2.56
C GLY A 318 1.78 12.49 3.50
N THR A 319 2.05 11.22 3.84
CA THR A 319 3.19 10.87 4.70
C THR A 319 4.52 11.05 3.97
N LEU A 320 4.58 10.71 2.68
CA LEU A 320 5.76 10.91 1.84
C LEU A 320 6.21 12.37 1.83
N ASP A 321 5.27 13.28 1.55
CA ASP A 321 5.56 14.72 1.48
C ASP A 321 5.95 15.29 2.85
N ALA A 322 5.27 14.86 3.92
CA ALA A 322 5.59 15.29 5.28
C ALA A 322 7.00 14.85 5.71
N VAL A 323 7.36 13.59 5.44
CA VAL A 323 8.69 13.05 5.75
C VAL A 323 9.77 13.75 4.93
N ARG A 324 9.51 13.99 3.64
CA ARG A 324 10.42 14.71 2.75
C ARG A 324 10.67 16.14 3.23
N ALA A 325 9.62 16.86 3.59
CA ALA A 325 9.73 18.23 4.09
C ALA A 325 10.55 18.29 5.39
N LEU A 326 10.28 17.39 6.33
CA LEU A 326 11.03 17.31 7.61
C LEU A 326 12.50 16.96 7.41
N ALA A 327 12.81 16.03 6.50
CA ALA A 327 14.20 15.66 6.20
C ALA A 327 14.96 16.84 5.57
N LEU A 328 14.34 17.57 4.62
CA LEU A 328 14.94 18.75 4.00
C LEU A 328 15.10 19.91 4.98
N GLU A 329 14.14 20.13 5.87
CA GLU A 329 14.23 21.14 6.94
C GLU A 329 15.40 20.85 7.88
N ALA A 330 15.54 19.60 8.32
CA ALA A 330 16.64 19.17 9.17
C ALA A 330 18.00 19.33 8.48
N LEU A 331 18.11 18.94 7.20
CA LEU A 331 19.32 19.12 6.41
C LEU A 331 19.65 20.61 6.24
N GLY A 332 18.67 21.45 5.92
CA GLY A 332 18.82 22.90 5.74
C GLY A 332 19.26 23.61 7.02
N GLY A 333 18.64 23.29 8.16
CA GLY A 333 19.00 23.84 9.47
C GLY A 333 20.35 23.35 10.02
N SER A 334 20.91 22.29 9.43
CA SER A 334 22.17 21.66 9.87
C SER A 334 23.43 22.24 9.19
N ARG A 335 23.29 23.13 8.20
CA ARG A 335 24.44 23.67 7.45
C ARG A 335 25.33 24.54 8.34
N ALA A 336 26.65 24.43 8.15
CA ALA A 336 27.60 25.30 8.85
C ALA A 336 27.43 26.76 8.43
N ALA A 337 27.72 27.67 9.36
CA ALA A 337 27.72 29.09 9.07
C ALA A 337 28.86 29.41 8.09
N ALA A 338 28.56 30.17 7.04
CA ALA A 338 29.55 30.70 6.08
C ALA A 338 30.83 31.28 6.73
N PRO A 339 30.77 32.07 7.83
CA PRO A 339 31.98 32.59 8.48
C PRO A 339 32.92 31.48 8.98
N LEU A 340 32.39 30.38 9.52
CA LEU A 340 33.20 29.25 10.00
C LEU A 340 33.97 28.60 8.85
N CYS A 341 33.32 28.40 7.71
CA CYS A 341 33.98 27.87 6.53
C CYS A 341 35.03 28.82 5.95
N SER A 342 34.79 30.14 5.97
CA SER A 342 35.78 31.13 5.51
C SER A 342 37.03 31.22 6.42
N SER A 343 36.88 30.91 7.72
CA SER A 343 38.00 30.94 8.68
C SER A 343 38.98 29.77 8.55
N LEU A 344 38.65 28.76 7.73
CA LEU A 344 39.50 27.59 7.50
C LEU A 344 40.83 27.94 6.83
N GLN A 345 40.83 28.88 5.88
CA GLN A 345 42.03 29.22 5.12
C GLN A 345 43.11 29.91 5.99
N PRO A 346 42.78 30.94 6.81
CA PRO A 346 43.72 31.47 7.79
C PRO A 346 44.26 30.42 8.76
N VAL A 347 43.44 29.45 9.18
CA VAL A 347 43.87 28.37 10.07
C VAL A 347 44.87 27.44 9.38
N ARG A 348 44.64 27.08 8.10
CA ARG A 348 45.61 26.30 7.30
C ARG A 348 46.97 26.97 7.28
N GLU A 349 47.01 28.25 6.93
CA GLU A 349 48.24 29.05 6.87
C GLU A 349 48.95 29.11 8.23
N ALA A 350 48.19 29.31 9.32
CA ALA A 350 48.73 29.32 10.68
C ALA A 350 49.34 27.97 11.09
N THR A 351 48.68 26.86 10.73
CA THR A 351 49.17 25.51 11.01
C THR A 351 50.36 25.11 10.12
N ASP A 352 50.43 25.59 8.88
CA ASP A 352 51.59 25.42 8.00
C ASP A 352 52.83 26.15 8.55
N ALA A 353 52.64 27.36 9.07
CA ALA A 353 53.71 28.10 9.73
C ALA A 353 54.17 27.41 11.03
N ALA A 354 53.24 26.82 11.79
CA ALA A 354 53.58 26.02 12.98
C ALA A 354 54.37 24.75 12.61
N LEU A 355 54.03 24.12 11.49
CA LEU A 355 54.76 22.98 10.98
C LEU A 355 56.22 23.33 10.61
N GLU A 356 56.46 24.48 9.99
CA GLU A 356 57.84 24.94 9.72
C GLU A 356 58.64 25.12 11.01
N ARG A 357 58.05 25.73 12.05
CA ARG A 357 58.69 25.85 13.37
C ARG A 357 59.02 24.49 13.98
N TYR A 358 58.14 23.50 13.80
CA TYR A 358 58.41 22.13 14.23
C TYR A 358 59.58 21.50 13.46
N LEU A 359 59.65 21.68 12.14
CA LEU A 359 60.76 21.17 11.32
C LEU A 359 62.10 21.82 11.70
N ASP A 360 62.11 23.14 11.96
CA ASP A 360 63.31 23.83 12.44
C ASP A 360 63.78 23.27 13.78
N TRP A 361 62.85 22.98 14.70
CA TRP A 361 63.19 22.27 15.94
C TRP A 361 63.67 20.85 15.66
N TYR A 362 62.99 20.08 14.81
CA TYR A 362 63.31 18.68 14.52
C TYR A 362 64.72 18.50 13.95
N PHE A 363 65.16 19.43 13.09
CA PHE A 363 66.52 19.45 12.52
C PHE A 363 67.51 20.28 13.37
N SER A 364 67.18 20.56 14.63
CA SER A 364 68.10 21.18 15.59
C SER A 364 68.91 20.13 16.38
N LEU A 365 70.11 20.52 16.82
CA LEU A 365 70.99 19.65 17.60
C LEU A 365 70.32 19.16 18.89
N GLY A 366 69.55 20.03 19.56
CA GLY A 366 68.82 19.69 20.78
C GLY A 366 67.76 18.60 20.56
N ALA A 367 67.07 18.61 19.41
CA ALA A 367 66.10 17.58 19.06
C ALA A 367 66.78 16.24 18.69
N GLU A 368 67.95 16.25 18.05
CA GLU A 368 68.70 15.03 17.76
C GLU A 368 69.11 14.31 19.06
N TRP A 369 69.64 15.03 20.05
CA TRP A 369 69.95 14.48 21.37
C TRP A 369 68.70 14.03 22.13
N GLY A 370 67.60 14.79 22.05
CA GLY A 370 66.31 14.40 22.62
C GLY A 370 65.78 13.09 22.05
N ARG A 371 65.82 12.91 20.71
CA ARG A 371 65.43 11.65 20.07
C ARG A 371 66.31 10.48 20.53
N ILE A 372 67.63 10.64 20.60
CA ILE A 372 68.54 9.58 21.07
C ILE A 372 68.21 9.17 22.50
N PHE A 373 68.00 10.14 23.40
CA PHE A 373 67.60 9.86 24.78
C PHE A 373 66.27 9.10 24.85
N HIS A 374 65.26 9.54 24.08
CA HIS A 374 63.94 8.90 24.09
C HIS A 374 63.91 7.53 23.38
N VAL A 375 64.81 7.26 22.44
CA VAL A 375 65.04 5.89 21.91
C VAL A 375 65.55 4.98 23.03
N ILE A 376 66.51 5.44 23.84
CA ILE A 376 67.02 4.67 25.00
C ILE A 376 65.93 4.45 26.05
N ALA A 377 65.09 5.47 26.28
CA ALA A 377 63.95 5.38 27.19
C ALA A 377 62.75 4.58 26.62
N GLY A 378 62.83 4.11 25.37
CA GLY A 378 61.80 3.29 24.72
C GLY A 378 60.51 4.04 24.31
N LYS A 379 60.55 5.38 24.19
CA LYS A 379 59.38 6.20 23.82
C LYS A 379 59.68 7.32 22.80
N PRO A 380 60.39 7.07 21.69
CA PRO A 380 60.76 8.12 20.75
C PRO A 380 59.56 8.69 19.97
N GLU A 381 58.56 7.87 19.64
CA GLU A 381 57.36 8.31 18.90
C GLU A 381 56.49 9.24 19.74
N GLN A 382 56.31 8.91 21.03
CA GLN A 382 55.51 9.72 21.94
C GLN A 382 56.13 11.12 22.13
N PHE A 383 57.46 11.20 22.24
CA PHE A 383 58.17 12.48 22.34
C PHE A 383 57.97 13.37 21.10
N LEU A 384 58.07 12.79 19.90
CA LEU A 384 57.85 13.53 18.65
C LEU A 384 56.39 13.95 18.48
N GLN A 385 55.45 13.08 18.87
CA GLN A 385 54.02 13.37 18.85
C GLN A 385 53.68 14.50 19.81
N GLU A 386 54.15 14.44 21.05
CA GLU A 386 53.91 15.49 22.06
C GLU A 386 54.49 16.83 21.61
N ARG A 387 55.68 16.83 21.00
CA ARG A 387 56.29 18.07 20.52
C ARG A 387 55.58 18.65 19.30
N LEU A 388 55.22 17.81 18.33
CA LEU A 388 54.41 18.26 17.18
C LEU A 388 53.06 18.78 17.65
N ALA A 389 52.44 18.10 18.61
CA ALA A 389 51.17 18.52 19.19
C ALA A 389 51.31 19.87 19.91
N GLN A 390 52.37 20.06 20.70
CA GLN A 390 52.64 21.33 21.37
C GLN A 390 52.81 22.47 20.36
N THR A 391 53.62 22.29 19.31
CA THR A 391 53.87 23.33 18.31
C THR A 391 52.61 23.69 17.51
N LEU A 392 51.78 22.71 17.18
CA LEU A 392 50.50 22.93 16.50
C LEU A 392 49.47 23.62 17.41
N ALA A 393 49.45 23.30 18.71
CA ALA A 393 48.54 23.94 19.67
C ALA A 393 48.85 25.45 19.85
N GLU A 394 50.10 25.86 19.62
CA GLU A 394 50.53 27.26 19.61
C GLU A 394 50.18 28.01 18.30
N ALA A 395 49.58 27.35 17.30
CA ALA A 395 49.18 28.00 16.07
C ALA A 395 48.07 29.05 16.32
N PRO A 396 48.25 30.31 15.86
CA PRO A 396 47.28 31.36 16.10
C PRO A 396 45.93 31.03 15.45
N GLY A 397 44.84 31.23 16.20
CA GLY A 397 43.48 31.02 15.72
C GLY A 397 42.99 29.55 15.73
N LEU A 398 43.87 28.55 15.81
CA LEU A 398 43.47 27.14 15.79
C LEU A 398 42.57 26.76 16.98
N ALA A 399 42.90 27.24 18.19
CA ALA A 399 42.13 26.96 19.40
C ALA A 399 40.70 27.56 19.35
N ALA A 400 40.59 28.81 18.90
CA ALA A 400 39.30 29.48 18.75
C ALA A 400 38.46 28.82 17.65
N TRP A 401 39.08 28.52 16.50
CA TRP A 401 38.42 27.84 15.40
C TRP A 401 37.92 26.45 15.78
N THR A 402 38.75 25.62 16.42
CA THR A 402 38.33 24.27 16.86
C THR A 402 37.21 24.34 17.89
N GLN A 403 37.18 25.34 18.78
CA GLN A 403 36.07 25.56 19.71
C GLN A 403 34.77 25.95 18.98
N GLU A 404 34.82 26.83 17.98
CA GLU A 404 33.65 27.18 17.15
C GLU A 404 33.15 25.98 16.34
N VAL A 405 34.07 25.21 15.75
CA VAL A 405 33.80 23.97 15.02
C VAL A 405 33.09 22.95 15.91
N GLN A 406 33.53 22.78 17.17
CA GLN A 406 32.85 21.91 18.13
C GLN A 406 31.44 22.38 18.48
N GLN A 407 31.27 23.68 18.75
CA GLN A 407 29.95 24.23 19.07
C GLN A 407 28.99 24.05 17.89
N GLN A 408 29.47 24.30 16.67
CA GLN A 408 28.68 24.11 15.46
C GLN A 408 28.34 22.64 15.24
N ALA A 409 29.28 21.73 15.44
CA ALA A 409 29.03 20.30 15.30
C ALA A 409 28.03 19.77 16.34
N ALA A 410 28.10 20.24 17.60
CA ALA A 410 27.12 19.91 18.62
C ALA A 410 25.71 20.37 18.23
N ARG A 411 25.56 21.63 17.78
CA ARG A 411 24.30 22.16 17.26
C ARG A 411 23.78 21.36 16.06
N ARG A 412 24.69 21.01 15.14
CA ARG A 412 24.36 20.20 13.96
C ARG A 412 23.87 18.81 14.35
N GLN A 413 24.55 18.15 15.28
CA GLN A 413 24.18 16.84 15.77
C GLN A 413 22.82 16.85 16.45
N GLU A 414 22.52 17.89 17.23
CA GLU A 414 21.21 18.07 17.84
C GLU A 414 20.12 18.30 16.79
N ALA A 415 20.34 19.18 15.81
CA ALA A 415 19.39 19.45 14.73
C ALA A 415 19.07 18.18 13.89
N LEU A 416 20.11 17.43 13.50
CA LEU A 416 19.95 16.18 12.76
C LEU A 416 19.25 15.11 13.61
N ALA A 417 19.57 15.00 14.91
CA ALA A 417 18.91 14.06 15.80
C ALA A 417 17.44 14.43 16.05
N GLN A 418 17.12 15.72 16.15
CA GLN A 418 15.75 16.19 16.29
C GLN A 418 14.94 15.94 15.02
N GLY A 419 15.52 16.23 13.85
CA GLY A 419 14.92 15.91 12.54
C GLY A 419 14.58 14.43 12.40
N GLN A 420 15.52 13.55 12.74
CA GLN A 420 15.32 12.10 12.71
C GLN A 420 14.16 11.67 13.62
N ARG A 421 14.12 12.17 14.87
CA ARG A 421 13.04 11.85 15.81
C ARG A 421 11.67 12.30 15.28
N ARG A 422 11.58 13.50 14.70
CA ARG A 422 10.32 13.99 14.10
C ARG A 422 9.87 13.12 12.92
N VAL A 423 10.80 12.69 12.07
CA VAL A 423 10.50 11.77 10.97
C VAL A 423 9.98 10.43 11.50
N GLU A 424 10.67 9.84 12.50
CA GLU A 424 10.24 8.60 13.14
C GLU A 424 8.85 8.73 13.80
N GLU A 425 8.57 9.84 14.46
CA GLU A 425 7.26 10.12 15.05
C GLU A 425 6.15 10.25 14.00
N VAL A 426 6.42 10.89 12.85
CA VAL A 426 5.43 10.98 11.76
C VAL A 426 5.18 9.62 11.14
N LEU A 427 6.25 8.87 10.85
CA LEU A 427 6.14 7.50 10.35
C LEU A 427 5.34 6.63 11.32
N ALA A 428 5.65 6.67 12.62
CA ALA A 428 4.94 5.90 13.64
C ALA A 428 3.47 6.30 13.75
N ARG A 429 3.15 7.60 13.70
CA ARG A 429 1.76 8.11 13.76
C ARG A 429 0.95 7.74 12.53
N HIS A 430 1.56 7.76 11.35
CA HIS A 430 0.86 7.53 10.08
C HIS A 430 0.93 6.08 9.59
N HIS A 431 1.63 5.20 10.31
CA HIS A 431 1.76 3.80 9.94
C HIS A 431 0.40 3.08 10.00
N LEU A 432 0.00 2.53 8.87
CA LEU A 432 -1.23 1.76 8.71
C LEU A 432 -0.90 0.28 8.92
N ARG A 433 -1.46 -0.33 9.98
CA ARG A 433 -1.35 -1.78 10.24
C ARG A 433 -2.30 -2.56 9.31
N ILE A 434 -2.05 -2.48 8.01
CA ILE A 434 -2.93 -2.95 6.95
C ILE A 434 -2.11 -3.82 5.98
N ASP A 435 -2.67 -4.95 5.54
CA ASP A 435 -2.07 -5.80 4.50
C ASP A 435 -2.23 -5.18 3.10
N ALA A 436 -1.36 -5.56 2.17
CA ALA A 436 -1.37 -5.13 0.76
C ALA A 436 -2.73 -5.22 0.04
N ARG A 437 -3.61 -6.11 0.50
CA ARG A 437 -4.94 -6.36 -0.07
C ARG A 437 -6.03 -5.44 0.48
N ARG A 438 -5.72 -4.61 1.48
CA ARG A 438 -6.68 -3.80 2.24
C ARG A 438 -6.48 -2.29 2.04
N CYS A 439 -5.64 -1.89 1.10
CA CYS A 439 -5.48 -0.50 0.65
C CYS A 439 -5.25 -0.47 -0.87
N LEU A 440 -5.64 0.63 -1.53
CA LEU A 440 -5.19 0.98 -2.87
C LEU A 440 -3.92 1.86 -2.80
N VAL A 441 -2.77 1.31 -3.18
CA VAL A 441 -1.49 2.03 -3.15
C VAL A 441 -1.43 3.05 -4.27
N LYS A 442 -1.45 4.34 -3.94
CA LYS A 442 -1.37 5.45 -4.92
C LYS A 442 0.05 5.72 -5.35
N VAL A 443 0.96 5.74 -4.38
CA VAL A 443 2.38 6.02 -4.59
C VAL A 443 3.19 4.99 -3.80
N ALA A 444 4.17 4.38 -4.48
CA ALA A 444 5.08 3.42 -3.88
C ALA A 444 6.52 3.84 -4.17
N VAL A 445 7.29 4.05 -3.11
CA VAL A 445 8.73 4.30 -3.21
C VAL A 445 9.49 3.23 -2.44
N PRO A 446 10.57 2.66 -3.02
CA PRO A 446 11.36 1.65 -2.32
C PRO A 446 12.08 2.25 -1.10
N ARG A 447 12.61 3.48 -1.23
CA ARG A 447 13.22 4.30 -0.17
C ARG A 447 13.06 5.77 -0.51
N LEU A 448 13.12 6.65 0.49
CA LEU A 448 13.21 8.10 0.27
C LEU A 448 14.68 8.54 0.25
N PRO A 449 15.16 9.14 -0.86
CA PRO A 449 16.51 9.66 -0.95
C PRO A 449 16.87 10.67 0.16
N GLU A 450 15.91 11.48 0.60
CA GLU A 450 16.12 12.50 1.63
C GLU A 450 16.43 11.90 3.01
N LEU A 451 15.85 10.73 3.31
CA LEU A 451 16.17 9.96 4.52
C LEU A 451 17.59 9.37 4.46
N ASP A 452 18.00 8.90 3.28
CA ASP A 452 19.37 8.42 3.07
C ASP A 452 20.38 9.56 3.22
N LEU A 453 20.08 10.75 2.68
CA LEU A 453 20.91 11.96 2.83
C LEU A 453 21.00 12.42 4.30
N LEU A 454 19.89 12.37 5.04
CA LEU A 454 19.86 12.70 6.47
C LEU A 454 20.72 11.71 7.27
N GLY A 455 20.63 10.42 6.94
CA GLY A 455 21.46 9.36 7.52
C GLY A 455 22.95 9.54 7.22
N ASP A 456 23.31 9.86 5.96
CA ASP A 456 24.69 10.10 5.56
C ASP A 456 25.28 11.34 6.25
N ALA A 457 24.54 12.44 6.32
CA ALA A 457 24.97 13.65 7.03
C ALA A 457 25.29 13.37 8.50
N ARG A 458 24.44 12.55 9.17
CA ARG A 458 24.68 12.11 10.55
C ARG A 458 25.89 11.19 10.64
N GLY A 459 26.02 10.23 9.72
CA GLY A 459 27.14 9.29 9.66
C GLY A 459 28.48 10.00 9.50
N ARG A 460 28.56 10.95 8.57
CA ARG A 460 29.75 11.79 8.35
C ARG A 460 30.11 12.64 9.55
N LEU A 461 29.13 13.26 10.20
CA LEU A 461 29.38 14.04 11.41
C LEU A 461 29.89 13.17 12.57
N ALA A 462 29.29 11.99 12.76
CA ALA A 462 29.70 11.04 13.80
C ALA A 462 31.11 10.46 13.53
N ALA A 463 31.45 10.21 12.27
CA ALA A 463 32.77 9.71 11.88
C ALA A 463 33.87 10.78 11.90
N SER A 464 33.50 12.06 11.96
CA SER A 464 34.47 13.16 11.96
C SER A 464 35.14 13.34 13.32
N ALA A 465 36.41 13.77 13.29
CA ALA A 465 37.21 14.09 14.47
C ALA A 465 36.65 15.29 15.28
N VAL A 466 35.55 15.90 14.84
CA VAL A 466 34.92 17.06 15.47
C VAL A 466 33.98 16.66 16.62
N SER A 467 33.49 15.42 16.64
CA SER A 467 32.36 14.99 17.50
C SER A 467 32.63 14.88 19.01
N GLY A 468 33.75 15.43 19.51
CA GLY A 468 34.00 15.53 20.95
C GLY A 468 35.44 15.90 21.37
N VAL A 469 36.26 16.39 20.44
CA VAL A 469 37.71 16.36 20.60
C VAL A 469 38.26 17.77 20.78
N GLY A 470 38.55 18.18 22.02
CA GLY A 470 39.22 19.45 22.38
C GLY A 470 40.46 19.75 21.56
N VAL A 471 40.91 21.02 21.52
CA VAL A 471 42.12 21.47 20.80
C VAL A 471 43.28 20.48 20.96
N GLY A 472 43.58 20.07 22.21
CA GLY A 472 44.68 19.15 22.51
C GLY A 472 44.50 17.74 21.96
N ALA A 473 43.27 17.25 21.84
CA ALA A 473 43.00 15.93 21.31
C ALA A 473 42.90 15.94 19.76
N PHE A 474 42.45 17.03 19.13
CA PHE A 474 42.49 17.19 17.67
C PHE A 474 43.95 17.22 17.22
N VAL A 475 44.73 18.09 17.85
CA VAL A 475 46.15 18.24 17.61
C VAL A 475 46.91 16.95 17.95
N GLY A 476 46.53 16.23 19.02
CA GLY A 476 47.10 14.94 19.37
C GLY A 476 46.82 13.82 18.36
N VAL A 477 45.61 13.77 17.78
CA VAL A 477 45.24 12.80 16.72
C VAL A 477 45.98 13.11 15.42
N VAL A 478 46.05 14.38 15.02
CA VAL A 478 46.80 14.82 13.84
C VAL A 478 48.28 14.50 14.02
N ALA A 479 48.87 14.88 15.16
CA ALA A 479 50.26 14.59 15.47
C ALA A 479 50.54 13.08 15.54
N GLY A 480 49.62 12.29 16.10
CA GLY A 480 49.73 10.83 16.17
C GLY A 480 49.71 10.17 14.80
N LYS A 481 48.76 10.53 13.92
CA LYS A 481 48.70 10.03 12.54
C LYS A 481 49.93 10.44 11.73
N ALA A 482 50.36 11.69 11.89
CA ALA A 482 51.49 12.25 11.16
C ALA A 482 52.84 11.64 11.60
N VAL A 483 53.04 11.44 12.91
CA VAL A 483 54.23 10.79 13.47
C VAL A 483 54.22 9.28 13.18
N ALA A 484 53.08 8.58 13.28
CA ALA A 484 53.01 7.15 12.96
C ALA A 484 53.38 6.84 11.51
N LYS A 485 53.04 7.74 10.57
CA LYS A 485 53.36 7.57 9.15
C LYS A 485 54.83 7.87 8.82
N THR A 486 55.42 8.86 9.52
CA THR A 486 56.80 9.33 9.29
C THR A 486 57.86 8.58 10.12
N SER A 487 57.52 8.07 11.31
CA SER A 487 58.49 7.49 12.27
C SER A 487 59.02 6.11 11.87
N MET A 488 58.26 5.31 11.12
CA MET A 488 58.70 3.98 10.64
C MET A 488 59.98 4.04 9.80
N GLN A 489 60.27 5.17 9.16
CA GLN A 489 61.50 5.36 8.37
C GLN A 489 62.66 5.98 9.16
N ALA A 490 62.34 6.78 10.19
CA ALA A 490 63.32 7.47 11.02
C ALA A 490 63.96 6.56 12.07
N ALA A 491 63.18 5.68 12.71
CA ALA A 491 63.69 4.72 13.70
C ALA A 491 64.74 3.76 13.10
N ALA A 492 64.52 3.31 11.86
CA ALA A 492 65.48 2.48 11.12
C ALA A 492 66.80 3.23 10.83
N LYS A 493 66.72 4.52 10.47
CA LYS A 493 67.91 5.36 10.22
C LYS A 493 68.67 5.70 11.49
N VAL A 494 67.98 5.96 12.60
CA VAL A 494 68.62 6.26 13.90
C VAL A 494 69.28 5.01 14.50
N LEU A 495 68.65 3.84 14.39
CA LEU A 495 69.28 2.56 14.78
C LEU A 495 70.50 2.25 13.91
N ALA A 496 70.44 2.49 12.59
CA ALA A 496 71.59 2.35 11.70
C ALA A 496 72.72 3.34 12.03
N LYS A 497 72.39 4.60 12.36
CA LYS A 497 73.35 5.66 12.73
C LYS A 497 73.96 5.42 14.11
N ALA A 498 73.19 4.90 15.08
CA ALA A 498 73.67 4.49 16.39
C ALA A 498 74.56 3.24 16.31
N ALA A 499 74.17 2.23 15.49
CA ALA A 499 75.02 1.08 15.20
C ALA A 499 76.32 1.48 14.49
N ALA A 500 76.28 2.44 13.56
CA ALA A 500 77.46 3.00 12.91
C ALA A 500 78.35 3.80 13.90
N LYS A 501 77.76 4.61 14.79
CA LYS A 501 78.51 5.31 15.86
C LYS A 501 79.09 4.35 16.89
N GLN A 502 78.43 3.24 17.20
CA GLN A 502 78.93 2.22 18.13
C GLN A 502 80.00 1.33 17.48
N ALA A 503 79.94 1.11 16.16
CA ALA A 503 81.01 0.51 15.37
C ALA A 503 82.24 1.45 15.28
N ALA A 504 82.02 2.76 15.10
CA ALA A 504 83.08 3.77 15.13
C ALA A 504 83.70 3.96 16.54
N GLY A 505 82.87 3.91 17.60
CA GLY A 505 83.32 4.03 19.00
C GLY A 505 84.06 2.81 19.53
N LYS A 506 83.88 1.63 18.93
CA LYS A 506 84.69 0.43 19.22
C LYS A 506 86.00 0.35 18.42
N MET A 507 86.27 1.33 17.54
CA MET A 507 87.58 1.55 16.91
C MET A 507 88.43 2.60 17.68
N GLY A 508 88.16 2.78 18.98
CA GLY A 508 88.96 3.61 19.90
C GLY A 508 90.27 2.97 20.36
N GLY A 509 90.96 2.24 19.48
CA GLY A 509 92.21 1.56 19.79
C GLY A 509 93.01 1.26 18.53
N MET A 510 93.95 2.16 18.23
CA MET A 510 95.06 2.01 17.27
C MET A 510 94.75 2.25 15.78
N GLY A 511 95.42 3.24 15.19
CA GLY A 511 95.72 3.29 13.75
C GLY A 511 94.99 4.37 12.95
N MET A 512 95.76 5.38 12.53
CA MET A 512 95.43 6.34 11.48
C MET A 512 94.88 5.69 10.20
N GLY A 513 93.96 6.41 9.56
CA GLY A 513 94.05 6.67 8.13
C GLY A 513 93.35 5.66 7.21
N ALA A 514 92.41 6.20 6.43
CA ALA A 514 91.83 5.63 5.23
C ALA A 514 91.06 4.32 5.42
N LEU A 515 89.73 4.42 5.54
CA LEU A 515 88.81 3.43 4.98
C LEU A 515 87.39 4.03 4.89
N ALA A 516 86.77 3.82 3.73
CA ALA A 516 85.37 4.06 3.38
C ALA A 516 84.90 5.51 3.10
N GLY A 517 85.24 5.99 1.90
CA GLY A 517 84.54 7.09 1.21
C GLY A 517 84.33 6.84 -0.29
N ALA A 518 84.45 5.59 -0.73
CA ALA A 518 84.09 5.15 -2.08
C ALA A 518 83.75 3.66 -1.99
N GLY A 519 82.48 3.32 -2.18
CA GLY A 519 82.06 1.92 -2.24
C GLY A 519 80.89 1.59 -1.34
N LEU A 520 79.71 2.14 -1.64
CA LEU A 520 78.50 1.35 -1.85
C LEU A 520 77.58 2.18 -2.77
N GLY A 521 77.28 1.59 -3.93
CA GLY A 521 76.68 2.27 -5.08
C GLY A 521 75.17 2.49 -4.98
N SER A 522 74.77 3.50 -5.75
CA SER A 522 73.46 3.87 -6.28
C SER A 522 72.32 2.84 -6.24
N ALA A 523 71.13 3.33 -5.89
CA ALA A 523 69.89 2.93 -6.57
C ALA A 523 69.02 4.12 -7.03
N VAL A 524 69.55 5.35 -7.08
CA VAL A 524 68.88 6.53 -7.71
C VAL A 524 69.96 7.47 -8.30
N PRO A 525 69.96 7.78 -9.60
CA PRO A 525 70.90 8.73 -10.20
C PRO A 525 70.49 10.17 -9.85
N GLY A 526 71.42 10.96 -9.31
CA GLY A 526 71.28 12.43 -9.22
C GLY A 526 71.71 13.12 -7.92
N LEU A 527 71.90 12.40 -6.80
CA LEU A 527 72.20 13.02 -5.50
C LEU A 527 73.53 12.57 -4.86
N GLY A 528 74.23 11.60 -5.44
CA GLY A 528 75.37 10.93 -4.78
C GLY A 528 76.68 11.73 -4.74
N THR A 529 76.91 12.68 -5.64
CA THR A 529 78.24 13.31 -5.80
C THR A 529 78.41 14.62 -5.02
N ALA A 530 77.32 15.28 -4.62
CA ALA A 530 77.40 16.52 -3.84
C ALA A 530 77.57 16.27 -2.32
N VAL A 531 77.12 15.12 -1.83
CA VAL A 531 77.16 14.75 -0.41
C VAL A 531 78.59 14.43 0.07
N GLY A 532 79.45 13.95 -0.83
CA GLY A 532 80.86 13.68 -0.52
C GLY A 532 81.71 14.95 -0.30
N ALA A 533 81.29 16.10 -0.85
CA ALA A 533 82.06 17.35 -0.78
C ALA A 533 81.71 18.20 0.46
N ALA A 534 80.47 18.18 0.93
CA ALA A 534 80.06 18.99 2.09
C ALA A 534 80.57 18.44 3.44
N VAL A 535 80.79 17.13 3.55
CA VAL A 535 81.31 16.48 4.77
C VAL A 535 82.85 16.57 4.85
N GLY A 536 83.54 16.83 3.74
CA GLY A 536 85.01 16.89 3.68
C GLY A 536 85.66 18.19 4.18
N ALA A 537 84.89 19.25 4.44
CA ALA A 537 85.44 20.59 4.74
C ALA A 537 85.50 20.98 6.22
N VAL A 538 85.08 20.11 7.16
CA VAL A 538 85.19 20.36 8.61
C VAL A 538 86.24 19.42 9.24
N ALA A 539 87.42 19.34 8.61
CA ALA A 539 88.57 18.64 9.18
C ALA A 539 89.51 19.67 9.81
N GLY A 540 89.19 20.13 11.03
CA GLY A 540 90.11 21.05 11.71
C GLY A 540 89.66 21.70 13.02
N PHE A 541 88.75 21.10 13.81
CA PHE A 541 88.62 21.25 15.28
C PHE A 541 87.39 20.43 15.74
N ALA A 542 87.57 19.16 16.10
CA ALA A 542 86.45 18.23 16.33
C ALA A 542 86.17 18.01 17.82
N SER A 543 85.34 18.88 18.41
CA SER A 543 84.46 18.43 19.49
C SER A 543 83.35 17.56 18.87
N GLY A 544 82.84 16.55 19.57
CA GLY A 544 81.79 15.65 19.05
C GLY A 544 80.56 16.39 18.50
N MET A 545 80.32 17.62 18.96
CA MET A 545 79.24 18.50 18.51
C MET A 545 79.37 18.94 17.04
N ALA A 546 80.58 19.07 16.49
CA ALA A 546 80.77 19.52 15.10
C ALA A 546 80.41 18.44 14.07
N ILE A 547 80.73 17.18 14.37
CA ILE A 547 80.39 16.02 13.53
C ILE A 547 78.87 15.82 13.49
N ASP A 548 78.23 15.93 14.66
CA ASP A 548 76.77 15.82 14.78
C ASP A 548 76.06 16.93 14.00
N TRP A 549 76.56 18.17 14.08
CA TRP A 549 76.03 19.29 13.31
C TRP A 549 76.11 19.08 11.78
N ALA A 550 77.25 18.62 11.26
CA ALA A 550 77.42 18.38 9.83
C ALA A 550 76.51 17.26 9.31
N LEU A 551 76.37 16.18 10.10
CA LEU A 551 75.54 15.04 9.75
C LEU A 551 74.04 15.38 9.83
N LEU A 552 73.64 16.20 10.79
CA LEU A 552 72.29 16.74 10.91
C LEU A 552 71.92 17.64 9.72
N ARG A 553 72.85 18.49 9.26
CA ARG A 553 72.62 19.36 8.09
C ARG A 553 72.49 18.57 6.79
N ALA A 554 73.26 17.50 6.64
CA ALA A 554 73.12 16.56 5.52
C ALA A 554 71.77 15.83 5.55
N GLU A 555 71.32 15.39 6.73
CA GLU A 555 70.02 14.77 6.93
C GLU A 555 68.87 15.72 6.59
N GLU A 556 68.96 16.98 7.05
CA GLU A 556 68.01 18.04 6.74
C GLU A 556 67.88 18.27 5.23
N ALA A 557 69.01 18.44 4.52
CA ALA A 557 69.02 18.68 3.08
C ALA A 557 68.36 17.54 2.27
N LEU A 558 68.43 16.30 2.78
CA LEU A 558 67.89 15.13 2.09
C LEU A 558 66.44 14.79 2.48
N THR A 559 66.00 15.13 3.69
CA THR A 559 64.73 14.61 4.25
C THR A 559 63.71 15.66 4.65
N ARG A 560 64.11 16.93 4.83
CA ARG A 560 63.22 18.00 5.29
C ARG A 560 62.02 18.20 4.37
N GLU A 561 62.24 18.25 3.05
CA GLU A 561 61.15 18.46 2.09
C GLU A 561 60.15 17.30 2.05
N ALA A 562 60.63 16.07 2.12
CA ALA A 562 59.77 14.88 2.14
C ALA A 562 58.91 14.84 3.41
N MET A 563 59.52 15.08 4.58
CA MET A 563 58.81 15.13 5.86
C MET A 563 57.80 16.28 5.91
N ARG A 564 58.20 17.46 5.44
CA ARG A 564 57.31 18.62 5.27
C ARG A 564 56.08 18.27 4.43
N ALA A 565 56.29 17.69 3.25
CA ALA A 565 55.19 17.33 2.34
C ALA A 565 54.23 16.33 2.99
N GLU A 566 54.74 15.33 3.69
CA GLU A 566 53.93 14.31 4.36
C GLU A 566 53.14 14.84 5.55
N LEU A 567 53.76 15.65 6.40
CA LEU A 567 53.10 16.28 7.53
C LEU A 567 52.02 17.28 7.06
N ARG A 568 52.31 18.07 6.02
CA ARG A 568 51.31 18.95 5.37
C ARG A 568 50.14 18.18 4.81
N ALA A 569 50.41 17.10 4.06
CA ALA A 569 49.36 16.29 3.45
C ALA A 569 48.44 15.68 4.51
N THR A 570 49.01 15.22 5.64
CA THR A 570 48.23 14.65 6.75
C THR A 570 47.35 15.69 7.43
N LEU A 571 47.89 16.88 7.71
CA LEU A 571 47.16 17.98 8.31
C LEU A 571 46.04 18.51 7.39
N ALA A 572 46.34 18.66 6.10
CA ALA A 572 45.36 19.08 5.09
C ALA A 572 44.19 18.08 5.00
N ALA A 573 44.48 16.78 4.97
CA ALA A 573 43.45 15.74 4.94
C ALA A 573 42.52 15.78 6.17
N GLU A 574 43.06 16.05 7.36
CA GLU A 574 42.24 16.17 8.57
C GLU A 574 41.37 17.45 8.56
N LEU A 575 41.93 18.58 8.12
CA LEU A 575 41.17 19.82 7.95
C LEU A 575 40.08 19.71 6.85
N ASP A 576 40.37 18.99 5.76
CA ASP A 576 39.39 18.67 4.71
C ASP A 576 38.28 17.75 5.22
N ALA A 577 38.62 16.74 6.03
CA ALA A 577 37.63 15.85 6.64
C ALA A 577 36.67 16.63 7.56
N VAL A 578 37.18 17.58 8.34
CA VAL A 578 36.38 18.50 9.16
C VAL A 578 35.49 19.39 8.29
N ALA A 579 36.05 20.04 7.25
CA ALA A 579 35.29 20.90 6.34
C ALA A 579 34.15 20.12 5.65
N THR A 580 34.45 18.91 5.19
CA THR A 580 33.49 17.98 4.59
C THR A 580 32.40 17.57 5.59
N ALA A 581 32.75 17.26 6.84
CA ALA A 581 31.79 16.93 7.87
C ALA A 581 30.90 18.12 8.29
N LEU A 582 31.36 19.35 8.09
CA LEU A 582 30.61 20.59 8.30
C LEU A 582 29.80 21.03 7.07
N ASP A 583 29.90 20.28 5.96
CA ASP A 583 29.27 20.62 4.68
C ASP A 583 29.68 22.03 4.20
N CYS A 584 30.94 22.39 4.45
CA CYS A 584 31.52 23.60 3.88
C CYS A 584 31.60 23.44 2.37
N PRO A 585 31.21 24.46 1.58
CA PRO A 585 31.41 24.43 0.14
C PRO A 585 32.90 24.21 -0.10
N SER A 586 33.24 23.20 -0.90
CA SER A 586 34.63 22.89 -1.22
C SER A 586 35.23 24.12 -1.89
N ALA A 587 36.15 24.80 -1.19
CA ALA A 587 37.06 25.73 -1.81
C ALA A 587 38.09 24.90 -2.57
N VAL A 588 37.70 24.39 -3.74
CA VAL A 588 38.66 24.09 -4.79
C VAL A 588 38.73 25.37 -5.64
N PRO A 589 39.94 25.87 -5.96
CA PRO A 589 40.09 27.00 -6.87
C PRO A 589 39.43 26.78 -8.23
#